data_AF-A0A832KFE9-F1
#
_entry.id   AF-A0A832KFE9-F1
#
_cell.length_a   1.000
_cell.length_b   1.000
_cell.length_c   1.000
_cell.angle_alpha   90.00
_cell.angle_beta   90.00
_cell.angle_gamma   90.00
#
_symmetry.space_group_name_H-M   'P 1'
#
loop_
_entity.id
_entity.type
_entity.pdbx_description
1 polymer ?
#
loop_
_entity_poly.entity_id
_entity_poly.type
_entity_poly.pdbx_seq_one_letter_code
_entity_poly.pdbx_strand_id
1 'polypeptide(L)'
;MKRMVVVMIILSLCLGAFAKPTANDVTVALAAITDSTIASIAGFLNNPPLELPGLTLMFRENQNLPYVLIFSDSDLGSYLPVFEKRRGPADESFFASLIRSAKGPLNDIALQYLTVHDWEEGHAILNGAATPSFGEGVTIASLMGSALMSGGIRPIRVAVSVRVTGRRISEPVSVKGVFLIQSDAQGSFEIKPIELTINGEAPYV
;
A
#
# COMPACT_ATOMS: atom_id res chain seq x y z
N MET A 1 5.93 49.97 15.57
CA MET A 1 5.09 49.09 16.42
C MET A 1 4.07 48.27 15.64
N LYS A 2 3.17 48.87 14.83
CA LYS A 2 2.14 48.12 14.06
C LYS A 2 2.69 47.00 13.15
N ARG A 3 3.81 47.23 12.43
CA ARG A 3 4.43 46.21 11.56
C ARG A 3 5.07 45.04 12.33
N MET A 4 5.53 45.28 13.55
CA MET A 4 6.20 44.27 14.37
C MET A 4 5.19 43.31 15.01
N VAL A 5 4.00 43.82 15.38
CA VAL A 5 2.88 43.01 15.86
C VAL A 5 2.33 42.10 14.75
N VAL A 6 2.24 42.60 13.51
CA VAL A 6 1.79 41.80 12.35
C VAL A 6 2.77 40.67 12.04
N VAL A 7 4.08 40.93 12.08
CA VAL A 7 5.10 39.88 11.88
C VAL A 7 5.06 38.84 13.00
N MET A 8 4.84 39.24 14.26
CA MET A 8 4.68 38.30 15.38
C MET A 8 3.43 37.43 15.25
N ILE A 9 2.31 37.99 14.77
CA ILE A 9 1.06 37.24 14.56
C ILE A 9 1.21 36.26 13.39
N ILE A 10 1.87 36.66 12.29
CA ILE A 10 2.18 35.76 11.16
C ILE A 10 3.15 34.66 11.61
N LEU A 11 4.19 34.99 12.38
CA LEU A 11 5.09 33.98 12.94
C LEU A 11 4.35 33.02 13.88
N SER A 12 3.43 33.53 14.71
CA SER A 12 2.64 32.72 15.64
C SER A 12 1.58 31.87 14.95
N LEU A 13 1.09 32.28 13.77
CA LEU A 13 0.21 31.49 12.91
C LEU A 13 0.99 30.43 12.13
N CYS A 14 2.23 30.71 11.72
CA CYS A 14 3.13 29.72 11.12
C CYS A 14 3.70 28.72 12.14
N LEU A 15 3.78 29.11 13.42
CA LEU A 15 4.12 28.26 14.57
C LEU A 15 2.90 27.57 15.19
N GLY A 16 1.71 27.77 14.62
CA GLY A 16 0.53 26.98 14.90
C GLY A 16 0.81 25.53 14.51
N ALA A 17 1.27 24.78 15.51
CA ALA A 17 1.48 23.34 15.57
C ALA A 17 1.00 22.59 14.32
N PHE A 18 1.91 21.91 13.63
CA PHE A 18 1.53 20.65 12.99
C PHE A 18 0.92 19.81 14.10
N ALA A 19 -0.41 19.71 14.14
CA ALA A 19 -1.07 19.01 15.21
C ALA A 19 -0.60 17.56 15.15
N LYS A 20 -0.28 17.00 16.31
CA LYS A 20 0.25 15.65 16.35
C LYS A 20 -0.83 14.70 15.83
N PRO A 21 -0.52 13.77 14.91
CA PRO A 21 -1.50 12.83 14.39
C PRO A 21 -2.19 12.08 15.54
N THR A 22 -3.50 11.94 15.43
CA THR A 22 -4.28 11.11 16.36
C THR A 22 -3.98 9.63 16.13
N ALA A 23 -4.29 8.78 17.11
CA ALA A 23 -4.16 7.32 16.93
C ALA A 23 -4.98 6.79 15.73
N ASN A 24 -6.12 7.44 15.45
CA ASN A 24 -6.94 7.11 14.28
C ASN A 24 -6.22 7.49 12.97
N ASP A 25 -5.60 8.67 12.90
CA ASP A 25 -4.84 9.08 11.71
C ASP A 25 -3.71 8.11 11.39
N VAL A 26 -3.00 7.65 12.43
CA VAL A 26 -1.94 6.65 12.30
C VAL A 26 -2.50 5.32 11.80
N THR A 27 -3.60 4.85 12.38
CA THR A 27 -4.25 3.60 11.98
C THR A 27 -4.69 3.64 10.51
N VAL A 28 -5.34 4.73 10.10
CA VAL A 28 -5.76 4.95 8.71
C VAL A 28 -4.55 5.01 7.77
N ALA A 29 -3.48 5.70 8.14
CA ALA A 29 -2.27 5.79 7.32
C ALA A 29 -1.57 4.43 7.15
N LEU A 30 -1.48 3.64 8.22
CA LEU A 30 -0.90 2.29 8.17
C LEU A 30 -1.73 1.35 7.31
N ALA A 31 -3.06 1.40 7.44
CA ALA A 31 -3.98 0.65 6.59
C ALA A 31 -3.83 1.06 5.12
N ALA A 32 -3.80 2.37 4.83
CA ALA A 32 -3.64 2.87 3.48
C ALA A 32 -2.33 2.42 2.81
N ILE A 33 -1.20 2.49 3.52
CA ILE A 33 0.10 2.03 3.01
C ILE A 33 0.09 0.52 2.75
N THR A 34 -0.48 -0.23 3.68
CA THR A 34 -0.62 -1.68 3.62
C THR A 34 -1.44 -2.10 2.40
N ASP A 35 -2.66 -1.59 2.28
CA ASP A 35 -3.60 -1.93 1.22
C ASP A 35 -3.06 -1.50 -0.14
N SER A 36 -2.46 -0.31 -0.22
CA SER A 36 -1.81 0.18 -1.45
C SER A 36 -0.64 -0.72 -1.87
N THR A 37 0.16 -1.20 -0.92
CA THR A 37 1.29 -2.09 -1.21
C THR A 37 0.82 -3.45 -1.71
N ILE A 38 -0.20 -4.04 -1.06
CA ILE A 38 -0.79 -5.31 -1.50
C ILE A 38 -1.41 -5.16 -2.89
N ALA A 39 -2.22 -4.13 -3.10
CA ALA A 39 -2.84 -3.84 -4.39
C ALA A 39 -1.77 -3.62 -5.48
N SER A 40 -0.69 -2.89 -5.17
CA SER A 40 0.43 -2.68 -6.10
C SER A 40 1.08 -3.99 -6.53
N ILE A 41 1.36 -4.88 -5.58
CA ILE A 41 1.96 -6.20 -5.86
C ILE A 41 0.97 -7.08 -6.64
N ALA A 42 -0.31 -7.08 -6.28
CA ALA A 42 -1.34 -7.86 -6.96
C ALA A 42 -1.60 -7.36 -8.39
N GLY A 43 -1.62 -6.05 -8.60
CA GLY A 43 -1.73 -5.41 -9.91
C GLY A 43 -0.53 -5.75 -10.80
N PHE A 44 0.68 -5.71 -10.24
CA PHE A 44 1.90 -6.14 -10.92
C PHE A 44 1.88 -7.62 -11.33
N LEU A 45 1.40 -8.50 -10.44
CA LEU A 45 1.30 -9.95 -10.70
C LEU A 45 0.09 -10.35 -11.56
N ASN A 46 -0.69 -9.38 -12.03
CA ASN A 46 -1.79 -9.60 -12.96
C ASN A 46 -1.25 -9.88 -14.38
N ASN A 47 -2.06 -10.50 -15.23
CA ASN A 47 -1.73 -10.83 -16.60
C ASN A 47 -2.87 -10.42 -17.56
N PRO A 48 -2.74 -9.29 -18.29
CA PRO A 48 -1.60 -8.36 -18.25
C PRO A 48 -1.55 -7.55 -16.92
N PRO A 49 -0.38 -7.02 -16.53
CA PRO A 49 -0.26 -6.17 -15.34
C PRO A 49 -1.26 -5.01 -15.35
N LEU A 50 -1.78 -4.65 -14.18
CA LEU A 50 -2.70 -3.53 -14.02
C LEU A 50 -1.92 -2.23 -13.81
N GLU A 51 -2.33 -1.18 -14.54
CA GLU A 51 -1.86 0.17 -14.31
C GLU A 51 -2.70 0.80 -13.19
N LEU A 52 -2.08 1.02 -12.04
CA LEU A 52 -2.71 1.67 -10.90
C LEU A 52 -2.39 3.19 -10.91
N PRO A 53 -3.39 4.07 -10.73
CA PRO A 53 -3.17 5.51 -10.75
C PRO A 53 -2.16 5.99 -9.70
N GLY A 54 -1.19 6.80 -10.10
CA GLY A 54 -0.18 7.35 -9.18
C GLY A 54 0.85 6.33 -8.68
N LEU A 55 0.87 5.10 -9.21
CA LEU A 55 1.87 4.09 -8.92
C LEU A 55 2.89 3.98 -10.06
N THR A 56 4.18 3.98 -9.71
CA THR A 56 5.26 3.63 -10.62
C THR A 56 6.10 2.49 -10.04
N LEU A 57 6.34 1.45 -10.84
CA LEU A 57 7.16 0.30 -10.47
C LEU A 57 8.55 0.46 -11.07
N MET A 58 9.59 0.41 -10.23
CA MET A 58 10.98 0.44 -10.69
C MET A 58 11.58 -0.96 -10.69
N PHE A 59 12.29 -1.30 -11.77
CA PHE A 59 12.95 -2.58 -11.98
C PHE A 59 14.46 -2.38 -12.13
N ARG A 60 15.25 -3.33 -11.65
CA ARG A 60 16.69 -3.35 -11.92
C ARG A 60 16.92 -4.03 -13.26
N GLU A 61 18.06 -3.73 -13.89
CA GLU A 61 18.50 -4.46 -15.09
C GLU A 61 18.52 -5.97 -14.81
N ASN A 62 17.91 -6.74 -15.72
CA ASN A 62 17.78 -8.21 -15.64
C ASN A 62 16.96 -8.76 -14.45
N GLN A 63 16.18 -7.92 -13.77
CA GLN A 63 15.24 -8.35 -12.73
C GLN A 63 13.79 -8.17 -13.17
N ASN A 64 12.98 -9.19 -12.91
CA ASN A 64 11.55 -9.16 -13.21
C ASN A 64 10.70 -8.74 -12.01
N LEU A 65 11.28 -8.59 -10.81
CA LEU A 65 10.56 -8.10 -9.63
C LEU A 65 10.84 -6.61 -9.42
N PRO A 66 9.83 -5.81 -9.04
CA PRO A 66 10.04 -4.40 -8.76
C PRO A 66 10.87 -4.25 -7.49
N TYR A 67 11.93 -3.46 -7.52
CA TYR A 67 12.73 -3.19 -6.32
C TYR A 67 12.21 -1.98 -5.53
N VAL A 68 11.43 -1.10 -6.16
CA VAL A 68 10.76 0.05 -5.53
C VAL A 68 9.38 0.25 -6.15
N LEU A 69 8.40 0.53 -5.29
CA LEU A 69 7.07 1.06 -5.61
C LEU A 69 7.10 2.55 -5.26
N ILE A 70 6.91 3.43 -6.25
CA ILE A 70 6.81 4.88 -6.04
C ILE A 70 5.33 5.27 -6.10
N PHE A 71 4.87 5.90 -5.03
CA PHE A 71 3.55 6.52 -4.93
C PHE A 71 3.69 8.02 -5.19
N SER A 72 2.97 8.54 -6.18
CA SER A 72 2.94 9.95 -6.57
C SER A 72 1.48 10.36 -6.71
N ASP A 73 0.97 11.03 -5.67
CA ASP A 73 -0.46 11.33 -5.51
C ASP A 73 -1.35 10.11 -5.75
N SER A 74 -0.89 8.96 -5.25
CA SER A 74 -1.57 7.68 -5.39
C SER A 74 -2.79 7.65 -4.48
N ASP A 75 -3.98 7.80 -5.07
CA ASP A 75 -5.25 7.73 -4.34
C ASP A 75 -5.73 6.29 -4.25
N LEU A 76 -5.77 5.76 -3.02
CA LEU A 76 -6.21 4.39 -2.78
C LEU A 76 -7.67 4.13 -3.18
N GLY A 77 -8.53 5.15 -3.10
CA GLY A 77 -9.93 5.06 -3.55
C GLY A 77 -10.07 4.79 -5.05
N SER A 78 -9.05 5.14 -5.84
CA SER A 78 -9.05 4.92 -7.28
C SER A 78 -8.69 3.49 -7.70
N TYR A 79 -8.21 2.65 -6.77
CA TYR A 79 -7.70 1.31 -7.09
C TYR A 79 -8.83 0.29 -7.27
N LEU A 80 -9.85 0.32 -6.43
CA LEU A 80 -10.93 -0.67 -6.44
C LEU A 80 -11.58 -0.82 -7.84
N PRO A 81 -11.95 0.26 -8.56
CA PRO A 81 -12.50 0.14 -9.91
C PRO A 81 -11.56 -0.53 -10.93
N VAL A 82 -10.23 -0.44 -10.75
CA VAL A 82 -9.25 -1.09 -11.63
C VAL A 82 -9.31 -2.61 -11.45
N PHE A 83 -9.44 -3.09 -10.21
CA PHE A 83 -9.56 -4.51 -9.89
C PHE A 83 -10.96 -5.07 -10.23
N GLU A 84 -12.02 -4.30 -10.01
CA GLU A 84 -13.40 -4.72 -10.30
C GLU A 84 -13.65 -4.91 -11.80
N LYS A 85 -13.04 -4.11 -12.67
CA LYS A 85 -13.07 -4.32 -14.14
C LYS A 85 -12.54 -5.70 -14.56
N ARG A 86 -11.78 -6.37 -13.70
CA ARG A 86 -11.26 -7.73 -13.92
C ARG A 86 -12.08 -8.81 -13.21
N ARG A 87 -13.07 -8.43 -12.38
CA ARG A 87 -14.00 -9.37 -11.76
C ARG A 87 -14.93 -9.92 -12.84
N GLY A 88 -14.64 -11.14 -13.28
CA GLY A 88 -15.57 -11.90 -14.14
C GLY A 88 -16.91 -12.17 -13.43
N PRO A 89 -17.98 -12.50 -14.19
CA PRO A 89 -19.31 -12.75 -13.61
C PRO A 89 -19.29 -13.87 -12.56
N ALA A 90 -20.25 -13.79 -11.62
CA ALA A 90 -20.40 -14.73 -10.52
C ALA A 90 -20.74 -16.17 -10.98
N ASP A 91 -21.33 -16.31 -12.17
CA ASP A 91 -21.78 -17.58 -12.76
C ASP A 91 -20.79 -18.16 -13.79
N GLU A 92 -19.49 -18.00 -13.55
CA GLU A 92 -18.47 -18.47 -14.51
C GLU A 92 -18.26 -19.98 -14.48
N SER A 93 -18.05 -20.57 -15.66
CA SER A 93 -17.69 -21.98 -15.79
C SER A 93 -16.30 -22.27 -15.18
N PHE A 94 -16.08 -23.52 -14.75
CA PHE A 94 -14.79 -23.96 -14.16
C PHE A 94 -13.56 -23.62 -15.03
N PHE A 95 -13.67 -23.71 -16.35
CA PHE A 95 -12.57 -23.33 -17.24
C PHE A 95 -12.33 -21.81 -17.29
N ALA A 96 -13.40 -21.02 -17.18
CA ALA A 96 -13.28 -19.57 -17.10
C ALA A 96 -12.69 -19.11 -15.76
N SER A 97 -13.04 -19.77 -14.65
CA SER A 97 -12.42 -19.51 -13.35
C SER A 97 -10.94 -19.88 -13.32
N LEU A 98 -10.54 -20.95 -14.01
CA LEU A 98 -9.15 -21.38 -14.15
C LEU A 98 -8.32 -20.46 -15.07
N ILE A 99 -8.91 -19.95 -16.16
CA ILE A 99 -8.29 -18.92 -17.00
C ILE A 99 -8.17 -17.59 -16.24
N ARG A 100 -9.11 -17.28 -15.34
CA ARG A 100 -9.09 -16.06 -14.53
C ARG A 100 -8.12 -16.13 -13.36
N SER A 101 -7.96 -17.26 -12.69
CA SER A 101 -6.88 -17.43 -11.70
C SER A 101 -5.50 -17.28 -12.36
N ALA A 102 -5.37 -17.71 -13.62
CA ALA A 102 -4.20 -17.46 -14.45
C ALA A 102 -4.02 -15.98 -14.86
N LYS A 103 -5.08 -15.14 -14.78
CA LYS A 103 -5.01 -13.69 -15.02
C LYS A 103 -4.53 -12.91 -13.80
N GLY A 104 -4.54 -13.44 -12.59
CA GLY A 104 -4.05 -12.67 -11.43
C GLY A 104 -4.24 -13.42 -10.12
N PRO A 105 -3.22 -14.15 -9.62
CA PRO A 105 -3.37 -15.03 -8.47
C PRO A 105 -3.71 -14.31 -7.16
N LEU A 106 -3.51 -12.99 -7.10
CA LEU A 106 -3.76 -12.16 -5.91
C LEU A 106 -4.90 -11.16 -6.09
N ASN A 107 -5.69 -11.27 -7.18
CA ASN A 107 -6.75 -10.30 -7.47
C ASN A 107 -7.83 -10.28 -6.38
N ASP A 108 -8.23 -11.45 -5.89
CA ASP A 108 -9.24 -11.56 -4.83
C ASP A 108 -8.71 -11.05 -3.47
N ILE A 109 -7.42 -11.24 -3.20
CA ILE A 109 -6.76 -10.69 -2.01
C ILE A 109 -6.74 -9.15 -2.10
N ALA A 110 -6.36 -8.59 -3.24
CA ALA A 110 -6.40 -7.14 -3.44
C ALA A 110 -7.82 -6.58 -3.25
N LEU A 111 -8.84 -7.23 -3.81
CA LEU A 111 -10.24 -6.85 -3.61
C LEU A 111 -10.65 -6.90 -2.13
N GLN A 112 -10.23 -7.93 -1.39
CA GLN A 112 -10.51 -8.03 0.05
C GLN A 112 -9.92 -6.84 0.83
N TYR A 113 -8.64 -6.52 0.61
CA TYR A 113 -7.98 -5.40 1.30
C TYR A 113 -8.53 -4.03 0.85
N LEU A 114 -8.91 -3.88 -0.41
CA LEU A 114 -9.50 -2.63 -0.90
C LEU A 114 -10.93 -2.41 -0.39
N THR A 115 -11.65 -3.48 -0.03
CA THR A 115 -13.05 -3.40 0.45
C THR A 115 -13.18 -3.36 1.98
N VAL A 116 -12.23 -3.93 2.74
CA VAL A 116 -12.34 -4.03 4.22
C VAL A 116 -12.43 -2.66 4.90
N HIS A 117 -11.81 -1.64 4.32
CA HIS A 117 -11.82 -0.27 4.85
C HIS A 117 -12.73 0.68 4.06
N ASP A 118 -13.44 0.21 3.02
CA ASP A 118 -14.37 1.02 2.20
C ASP A 118 -13.72 2.34 1.72
N TRP A 119 -12.63 2.23 0.97
CA TRP A 119 -11.89 3.39 0.46
C TRP A 119 -12.66 4.12 -0.64
N GLU A 120 -12.73 5.45 -0.54
CA GLU A 120 -13.28 6.32 -1.57
C GLU A 120 -12.20 7.29 -2.04
N GLU A 121 -12.43 7.91 -3.19
CA GLU A 121 -11.53 8.93 -3.73
C GLU A 121 -11.27 10.05 -2.70
N GLY A 122 -10.00 10.40 -2.55
CA GLY A 122 -9.50 11.38 -1.61
C GLY A 122 -9.48 10.92 -0.15
N HIS A 123 -9.83 9.68 0.18
CA HIS A 123 -9.72 9.18 1.57
C HIS A 123 -8.26 9.06 2.01
N ALA A 124 -7.41 8.49 1.16
CA ALA A 124 -5.99 8.33 1.41
C ALA A 124 -5.19 8.49 0.12
N ILE A 125 -4.36 9.53 0.10
CA ILE A 125 -3.45 9.89 -1.00
C ILE A 125 -2.03 9.67 -0.49
N LEU A 126 -1.31 8.77 -1.15
CA LEU A 126 0.02 8.33 -0.79
C LEU A 126 1.08 9.00 -1.65
N ASN A 127 2.14 9.46 -1.00
CA ASN A 127 3.32 10.07 -1.63
C ASN A 127 4.59 9.52 -0.98
N GLY A 128 5.46 8.88 -1.77
CA GLY A 128 6.71 8.32 -1.27
C GLY A 128 7.06 6.98 -1.90
N ALA A 129 7.76 6.12 -1.15
CA ALA A 129 8.25 4.86 -1.68
C ALA A 129 8.05 3.69 -0.71
N ALA A 130 7.77 2.53 -1.28
CA ALA A 130 7.85 1.23 -0.61
C ALA A 130 8.85 0.34 -1.36
N THR A 131 9.84 -0.19 -0.64
CA THR A 131 10.94 -0.98 -1.17
C THR A 131 10.80 -2.41 -0.68
N PRO A 132 10.18 -3.30 -1.48
CA PRO A 132 10.06 -4.71 -1.14
C PRO A 132 11.41 -5.44 -1.29
N SER A 133 11.66 -6.35 -0.36
CA SER A 133 12.79 -7.27 -0.36
C SER A 133 12.26 -8.69 -0.35
N PHE A 134 12.30 -9.33 -1.52
CA PHE A 134 11.78 -10.68 -1.75
C PHE A 134 12.74 -11.79 -1.32
N GLY A 135 14.02 -11.48 -1.08
CA GLY A 135 15.07 -12.46 -0.81
C GLY A 135 15.83 -12.90 -2.07
N GLU A 136 17.01 -13.49 -1.88
CA GLU A 136 17.88 -13.90 -2.99
C GLU A 136 17.25 -15.03 -3.83
N GLY A 137 17.41 -14.93 -5.15
CA GLY A 137 16.93 -15.95 -6.10
C GLY A 137 15.41 -16.01 -6.29
N VAL A 138 14.64 -15.15 -5.63
CA VAL A 138 13.19 -15.11 -5.79
C VAL A 138 12.82 -14.47 -7.12
N THR A 139 11.99 -15.17 -7.88
CA THR A 139 11.42 -14.73 -9.16
C THR A 139 9.90 -14.63 -9.06
N ILE A 140 9.26 -13.92 -9.99
CA ILE A 140 7.80 -13.92 -10.15
C ILE A 140 7.26 -15.35 -10.17
N ALA A 141 7.85 -16.23 -10.97
CA ALA A 141 7.42 -17.62 -11.10
C ALA A 141 7.48 -18.37 -9.77
N SER A 142 8.51 -18.14 -8.95
CA SER A 142 8.61 -18.75 -7.62
C SER A 142 7.60 -18.19 -6.61
N LEU A 143 7.27 -16.89 -6.69
CA LEU A 143 6.23 -16.26 -5.86
C LEU A 143 4.85 -16.77 -6.23
N MET A 144 4.54 -16.82 -7.52
CA MET A 144 3.29 -17.37 -8.04
C MET A 144 3.15 -18.86 -7.70
N GLY A 145 4.22 -19.64 -7.91
CA GLY A 145 4.25 -21.05 -7.54
C GLY A 145 4.02 -21.26 -6.04
N SER A 146 4.62 -20.44 -5.18
CA SER A 146 4.40 -20.53 -3.73
C SER A 146 2.96 -20.21 -3.36
N ALA A 147 2.40 -19.11 -3.89
CA ALA A 147 1.02 -18.71 -3.64
C ALA A 147 0.01 -19.79 -4.09
N LEU A 148 0.24 -20.39 -5.27
CA LEU A 148 -0.63 -21.42 -5.83
C LEU A 148 -0.51 -22.78 -5.13
N MET A 149 0.71 -23.21 -4.78
CA MET A 149 0.95 -24.55 -4.23
C MET A 149 0.80 -24.64 -2.72
N SER A 150 1.17 -23.59 -1.99
CA SER A 150 1.21 -23.60 -0.51
C SER A 150 0.11 -22.78 0.14
N GLY A 151 -0.73 -22.11 -0.65
CA GLY A 151 -1.77 -21.21 -0.14
C GLY A 151 -1.22 -19.97 0.55
N GLY A 152 0.10 -19.73 0.48
CA GLY A 152 0.76 -18.62 1.16
C GLY A 152 2.01 -18.13 0.44
N ILE A 153 2.56 -17.02 0.94
CA ILE A 153 3.79 -16.42 0.41
C ILE A 153 4.91 -16.48 1.44
N ARG A 154 6.15 -16.56 0.94
CA ARG A 154 7.33 -16.35 1.79
C ARG A 154 7.29 -14.93 2.36
N PRO A 155 7.81 -14.71 3.59
CA PRO A 155 7.81 -13.38 4.18
C PRO A 155 8.55 -12.36 3.30
N ILE A 156 7.88 -11.27 2.97
CA ILE A 156 8.42 -10.13 2.20
C ILE A 156 8.63 -8.99 3.18
N ARG A 157 9.88 -8.52 3.30
CA ARG A 157 10.17 -7.30 4.06
C ARG A 157 9.92 -6.11 3.16
N VAL A 158 9.15 -5.12 3.63
CA VAL A 158 8.87 -3.90 2.87
C VAL A 158 9.32 -2.71 3.69
N ALA A 159 10.40 -2.06 3.25
CA ALA A 159 10.83 -0.80 3.83
C ALA A 159 9.98 0.32 3.25
N VAL A 160 9.34 1.11 4.09
CA VAL A 160 8.46 2.21 3.69
C VAL A 160 9.05 3.55 4.08
N SER A 161 8.80 4.54 3.25
CA SER A 161 8.95 5.96 3.54
C SER A 161 7.87 6.69 2.77
N VAL A 162 6.67 6.71 3.35
CA VAL A 162 5.45 7.19 2.69
C VAL A 162 4.76 8.22 3.55
N ARG A 163 4.36 9.33 2.94
CA ARG A 163 3.48 10.32 3.50
C ARG A 163 2.06 10.09 3.00
N VAL A 164 1.12 9.99 3.92
CA VAL A 164 -0.31 9.86 3.66
C VAL A 164 -0.98 11.20 3.97
N THR A 165 -1.87 11.60 3.07
CA THR A 165 -2.78 12.76 3.21
C THR A 165 -4.18 12.34 2.78
N GLY A 166 -5.21 13.14 3.06
CA GLY A 166 -6.57 12.83 2.58
C GLY A 166 -7.65 13.21 3.58
N ARG A 167 -8.91 12.95 3.22
CA ARG A 167 -10.10 13.33 3.99
C ARG A 167 -10.29 12.50 5.27
N ARG A 168 -9.72 11.29 5.34
CA ARG A 168 -9.84 10.41 6.52
C ARG A 168 -8.75 10.60 7.57
N ILE A 169 -7.78 11.47 7.31
CA ILE A 169 -6.77 11.83 8.29
C ILE A 169 -6.83 13.34 8.54
N SER A 170 -6.85 13.71 9.81
CA SER A 170 -6.94 15.12 10.22
C SER A 170 -5.65 15.88 9.95
N GLU A 171 -4.51 15.18 10.01
CA GLU A 171 -3.18 15.70 9.82
C GLU A 171 -2.35 14.76 8.94
N PRO A 172 -1.43 15.28 8.11
CA PRO A 172 -0.53 14.45 7.31
C PRO A 172 0.31 13.50 8.17
N VAL A 173 0.34 12.22 7.77
CA VAL A 173 1.09 11.17 8.49
C VAL A 173 2.20 10.65 7.61
N SER A 174 3.44 10.79 8.06
CA SER A 174 4.64 10.25 7.44
C SER A 174 5.05 8.99 8.19
N VAL A 175 5.01 7.86 7.51
CA VAL A 175 5.40 6.56 8.06
C VAL A 175 6.72 6.15 7.43
N LYS A 176 7.71 5.90 8.28
CA LYS A 176 9.01 5.37 7.86
C LYS A 176 9.39 4.17 8.70
N GLY A 177 9.82 3.09 8.06
CA GLY A 177 10.19 1.87 8.77
C GLY A 177 10.11 0.63 7.91
N VAL A 178 9.90 -0.53 8.53
CA VAL A 178 9.85 -1.83 7.86
C VAL A 178 8.64 -2.62 8.32
N PHE A 179 7.88 -3.12 7.35
CA PHE A 179 6.84 -4.13 7.56
C PHE A 179 7.32 -5.50 7.10
N LEU A 180 6.74 -6.53 7.69
CA LEU A 180 6.82 -7.91 7.22
C LEU A 180 5.45 -8.32 6.70
N ILE A 181 5.35 -8.65 5.42
CA ILE A 181 4.17 -9.27 4.82
C ILE A 181 4.42 -10.77 4.81
N GLN A 182 3.55 -11.57 5.43
CA GLN A 182 3.70 -13.03 5.49
C GLN A 182 2.33 -13.72 5.49
N SER A 183 2.31 -15.02 5.27
CA SER A 183 1.11 -15.83 5.54
C SER A 183 1.15 -16.38 6.98
N ASP A 184 0.04 -16.31 7.69
CA ASP A 184 -0.13 -16.94 9.01
C ASP A 184 -0.25 -18.47 8.89
N ALA A 185 -0.35 -19.15 10.03
CA ALA A 185 -0.45 -20.61 10.09
C ALA A 185 -1.77 -21.16 9.47
N GLN A 186 -2.77 -20.30 9.25
CA GLN A 186 -4.02 -20.63 8.57
C GLN A 186 -3.99 -20.28 7.06
N GLY A 187 -2.89 -19.69 6.56
CA GLY A 187 -2.73 -19.26 5.18
C GLY A 187 -3.26 -17.84 4.90
N SER A 188 -3.72 -17.10 5.90
CA SER A 188 -4.18 -15.71 5.72
C SER A 188 -2.99 -14.77 5.59
N PHE A 189 -3.14 -13.70 4.80
CA PHE A 189 -2.11 -12.65 4.73
C PHE A 189 -2.10 -11.82 6.00
N GLU A 190 -0.92 -11.64 6.58
CA GLU A 190 -0.68 -10.86 7.79
C GLU A 190 0.44 -9.84 7.53
N ILE A 191 0.27 -8.63 8.08
CA ILE A 191 1.27 -7.57 8.03
C ILE A 191 1.69 -7.21 9.44
N LYS A 192 2.98 -7.40 9.71
CA LYS A 192 3.59 -7.13 11.01
C LYS A 192 4.56 -5.95 10.92
N PRO A 193 4.37 -4.89 11.71
CA PRO A 193 5.39 -3.86 11.83
C PRO A 193 6.62 -4.44 12.54
N ILE A 194 7.82 -4.23 11.98
CA ILE A 194 9.09 -4.60 12.63
C ILE A 194 9.62 -3.39 13.39
N GLU A 195 9.81 -2.29 12.67
CA GLU A 195 10.30 -1.02 13.18
C GLU A 195 9.55 0.09 12.44
N LEU A 196 8.91 1.00 13.16
CA LEU A 196 8.19 2.12 12.55
C LEU A 196 8.54 3.42 13.28
N THR A 197 8.48 4.50 12.51
CA THR A 197 8.47 5.88 12.99
C THR A 197 7.34 6.61 12.30
N ILE A 198 6.59 7.39 13.07
CA ILE A 198 5.44 8.17 12.65
C ILE A 198 5.80 9.64 12.84
N ASN A 199 5.86 10.41 11.75
CA ASN A 199 6.32 11.80 11.75
C ASN A 199 7.68 11.99 12.45
N GLY A 200 8.55 10.98 12.42
CA GLY A 200 9.87 11.00 13.05
C GLY A 200 9.91 10.57 14.52
N GLU A 201 8.76 10.22 15.12
CA GLU A 201 8.66 9.70 16.48
C GLU A 201 8.36 8.19 16.49
N ALA A 202 8.67 7.48 17.57
CA ALA A 202 8.24 6.09 17.74
C ALA A 202 6.69 6.00 17.79
N PRO A 203 6.07 4.95 17.24
CA PRO A 203 4.62 4.78 17.26
C PRO A 203 4.12 4.76 18.70
N TYR A 204 2.94 5.35 18.93
CA TYR A 204 2.25 5.22 20.21
C TYR A 204 1.99 3.73 20.47
N VAL A 205 2.57 3.21 21.56
CA VAL A 205 2.33 1.86 22.07
C VAL A 205 1.14 1.89 23.02
#